data_AF-A0A221C6B8-F1
#
_entry.id   AF-A0A221C6B8-F1
#
_cell.length_a   1.000
_cell.length_b   1.000
_cell.length_c   1.000
_cell.angle_alpha   90.00
_cell.angle_beta   90.00
_cell.angle_gamma   90.00
#
_symmetry.space_group_name_H-M   'P 1'
#
loop_
_entity.id
_entity.type
_entity.pdbx_description
1 polymer ?
#
loop_
_entity_poly.entity_id
_entity_poly.type
_entity_poly.pdbx_seq_one_letter_code
_entity_poly.pdbx_strand_id
1 'polypeptide(L)'
;MKPAAIFPVLLVASSSANAKKIFCNEGTTESWDLAQVEHNGYLHETTDVYFDRPPALVAGYNIAQFIAPFDSSCDSYMPTTMMWMVGSQLFTRTKHGSVCNQTIVEYPLDVDVTAGDWHRVIIGASWQASTTGFLKVWYDGKKVLDEQDIPTTVTETEQFQFRIGLYANGWYDDRTRQPPEGIYEVFYDKIAIATTKDEASPDTWKRKPISCRRLTR
;
A
#
# COMPACT_ATOMS: atom_id res chain seq x y z
N MET A 1 22.70 -26.04 55.49
CA MET A 1 23.00 -24.91 54.57
C MET A 1 23.16 -25.47 53.17
N LYS A 2 22.28 -25.11 52.22
CA LYS A 2 22.36 -25.52 50.80
C LYS A 2 22.96 -24.35 49.99
N PRO A 3 23.89 -24.59 49.05
CA PRO A 3 24.43 -23.51 48.23
C PRO A 3 23.43 -23.11 47.14
N ALA A 4 23.26 -21.80 46.96
CA ALA A 4 22.46 -21.23 45.89
C ALA A 4 23.28 -21.20 44.59
N ALA A 5 22.75 -21.82 43.54
CA ALA A 5 23.33 -21.78 42.20
C ALA A 5 22.99 -20.45 41.53
N ILE A 6 24.02 -19.70 41.13
CA ILE A 6 23.90 -18.46 40.36
C ILE A 6 23.87 -18.86 38.88
N PHE A 7 22.74 -18.65 38.20
CA PHE A 7 22.64 -18.77 36.75
C PHE A 7 23.09 -17.46 36.09
N PRO A 8 24.00 -17.50 35.10
CA PRO A 8 24.34 -16.31 34.34
C PRO A 8 23.21 -15.99 33.36
N VAL A 9 22.65 -14.79 33.46
CA VAL A 9 21.74 -14.23 32.45
C VAL A 9 22.58 -13.86 31.23
N LEU A 10 22.43 -14.63 30.15
CA LEU A 10 23.07 -14.34 28.87
C LEU A 10 22.29 -13.21 28.18
N LEU A 11 22.86 -12.00 28.14
CA LEU A 11 22.32 -10.90 27.35
C LEU A 11 22.54 -11.21 25.86
N VAL A 12 21.50 -11.64 25.16
CA VAL A 12 21.54 -11.76 23.70
C VAL A 12 21.48 -10.34 23.12
N ALA A 13 22.58 -9.87 22.55
CA ALA A 13 22.61 -8.63 21.80
C ALA A 13 21.68 -8.77 20.59
N SER A 14 20.53 -8.11 20.64
CA SER A 14 19.62 -8.01 19.50
C SER A 14 20.35 -7.27 18.38
N SER A 15 20.63 -7.96 17.29
CA SER A 15 21.12 -7.35 16.05
C SER A 15 20.11 -6.28 15.62
N SER A 16 20.50 -5.02 15.73
CA SER A 16 19.74 -3.90 15.18
C SER A 16 19.59 -4.12 13.68
N ALA A 17 18.38 -4.47 13.24
CA ALA A 17 18.03 -4.48 11.84
C ALA A 17 18.34 -3.09 11.29
N ASN A 18 19.32 -2.99 10.40
CA ASN A 18 19.64 -1.72 9.76
C ASN A 18 18.43 -1.32 8.92
N ALA A 19 17.79 -0.24 9.33
CA ALA A 19 16.73 0.39 8.58
C ALA A 19 17.28 0.78 7.19
N LYS A 20 16.55 0.44 6.13
CA LYS A 20 16.97 0.67 4.74
C LYS A 20 15.76 1.13 3.92
N LYS A 21 15.85 2.33 3.37
CA LYS A 21 15.00 2.79 2.26
C LYS A 21 15.36 2.02 0.98
N ILE A 22 14.37 1.37 0.39
CA ILE A 22 14.49 0.49 -0.78
C ILE A 22 14.10 1.23 -2.07
N PHE A 23 13.13 2.14 -1.98
CA PHE A 23 12.63 2.93 -3.11
C PHE A 23 12.22 4.34 -2.63
N CYS A 24 12.38 5.36 -3.48
CA CYS A 24 11.76 6.68 -3.33
C CYS A 24 11.46 7.33 -4.68
N ASN A 25 10.37 8.08 -4.75
CA ASN A 25 9.97 8.95 -5.85
C ASN A 25 9.37 10.26 -5.29
N GLU A 26 9.82 11.42 -5.80
CA GLU A 26 9.41 12.76 -5.37
C GLU A 26 8.43 13.41 -6.38
N GLY A 27 7.47 12.65 -6.90
CA GLY A 27 6.38 13.18 -7.71
C GLY A 27 6.69 13.29 -9.21
N THR A 28 7.65 12.50 -9.71
CA THR A 28 7.99 12.42 -11.14
C THR A 28 7.65 11.03 -11.69
N THR A 29 7.54 10.90 -13.02
CA THR A 29 7.51 9.60 -13.70
C THR A 29 8.90 8.97 -13.80
N GLU A 30 9.94 9.76 -13.54
CA GLU A 30 11.30 9.27 -13.40
C GLU A 30 11.43 8.35 -12.17
N SER A 31 12.27 7.31 -12.25
CA SER A 31 12.48 6.28 -11.21
C SER A 31 11.44 5.16 -11.11
N TRP A 32 10.29 5.25 -11.79
CA TRP A 32 9.37 4.12 -11.90
C TRP A 32 9.90 3.03 -12.83
N ASP A 33 9.63 1.77 -12.50
CA ASP A 33 9.98 0.63 -13.36
C ASP A 33 9.07 0.56 -14.60
N LEU A 34 7.82 1.02 -14.47
CA LEU A 34 6.81 0.99 -15.52
C LEU A 34 5.78 2.09 -15.29
N ALA A 35 5.34 2.74 -16.36
CA ALA A 35 4.12 3.53 -16.40
C ALA A 35 3.07 2.77 -17.23
N GLN A 36 1.88 2.56 -16.65
CA GLN A 36 0.78 1.84 -17.30
C GLN A 36 -0.41 2.78 -17.42
N VAL A 37 -0.86 3.01 -18.65
CA VAL A 37 -2.09 3.76 -18.96
C VAL A 37 -3.03 2.78 -19.64
N GLU A 38 -4.18 2.55 -19.04
CA GLU A 38 -5.23 1.68 -19.57
C GLU A 38 -6.51 2.47 -19.75
N HIS A 39 -7.34 2.02 -20.69
CA HIS A 39 -8.56 2.71 -21.10
C HIS A 39 -8.24 4.18 -21.48
N ASN A 40 -9.24 5.04 -21.65
CA ASN A 40 -9.01 6.43 -22.08
C ASN A 40 -8.37 7.32 -20.98
N GLY A 41 -7.59 6.73 -20.07
CA GLY A 41 -6.83 7.45 -19.05
C GLY A 41 -5.59 8.14 -19.61
N TYR A 42 -4.96 8.96 -18.78
CA TYR A 42 -3.71 9.64 -19.10
C TYR A 42 -2.87 9.79 -17.83
N LEU A 43 -1.54 9.76 -17.99
CA LEU A 43 -0.58 10.07 -16.93
C LEU A 43 0.14 11.36 -17.31
N HIS A 44 0.16 12.33 -16.41
CA HIS A 44 0.84 13.60 -16.62
C HIS A 44 1.54 14.05 -15.34
N GLU A 45 2.74 14.60 -15.47
CA GLU A 45 3.42 15.30 -14.38
C GLU A 45 2.88 16.74 -14.34
N THR A 46 2.49 17.21 -13.16
CA THR A 46 2.08 18.61 -12.96
C THR A 46 2.81 19.23 -11.77
N THR A 47 3.02 20.54 -11.84
CA THR A 47 3.51 21.36 -10.72
C THR A 47 2.41 22.22 -10.10
N ASP A 48 1.30 22.40 -10.83
CA ASP A 48 0.14 23.15 -10.40
C ASP A 48 -1.02 22.17 -10.18
N VAL A 49 -1.53 22.11 -8.96
CA VAL A 49 -2.65 21.25 -8.58
C VAL A 49 -3.84 22.14 -8.26
N TYR A 50 -4.92 22.02 -9.05
CA TYR A 50 -6.20 22.66 -8.77
C TYR A 50 -7.17 21.60 -8.24
N PHE A 51 -7.90 21.95 -7.19
CA PHE A 51 -8.79 21.03 -6.51
C PHE A 51 -10.24 21.50 -6.68
N ASP A 52 -10.99 20.80 -7.53
CA ASP A 52 -12.44 20.87 -7.50
C ASP A 52 -12.98 19.77 -6.59
N ARG A 53 -14.06 20.09 -5.84
CA ARG A 53 -14.77 19.09 -5.04
C ARG A 53 -15.39 18.08 -5.99
N PRO A 54 -15.05 16.78 -5.93
CA PRO A 54 -15.71 15.81 -6.74
C PRO A 54 -17.17 15.67 -6.26
N PRO A 55 -18.11 15.37 -7.16
CA PRO A 55 -19.38 14.80 -6.73
C PRO A 55 -19.11 13.52 -5.93
N ALA A 56 -20.04 13.14 -5.06
CA ALA A 56 -19.90 11.95 -4.22
C ALA A 56 -19.39 10.75 -5.04
N LEU A 57 -18.19 10.25 -4.69
CA LEU A 57 -17.58 9.11 -5.35
C LEU A 57 -18.37 7.84 -5.00
N VAL A 58 -19.49 7.56 -5.67
CA VAL A 58 -20.32 6.40 -5.31
C VAL A 58 -19.73 5.05 -5.74
N ALA A 59 -18.79 5.08 -6.68
CA ALA A 59 -18.07 3.92 -7.20
C ALA A 59 -16.77 3.66 -6.42
N GLY A 60 -16.25 2.43 -6.52
CA GLY A 60 -14.94 2.05 -5.99
C GLY A 60 -13.78 2.53 -6.87
N TYR A 61 -12.84 3.26 -6.27
CA TYR A 61 -11.60 3.71 -6.91
C TYR A 61 -10.39 3.18 -6.18
N ASN A 62 -9.69 2.20 -6.76
CA ASN A 62 -8.44 1.70 -6.22
C ASN A 62 -7.31 2.70 -6.49
N ILE A 63 -6.54 3.04 -5.46
CA ILE A 63 -5.47 4.04 -5.51
C ILE A 63 -4.08 3.45 -5.30
N ALA A 64 -3.99 2.23 -4.74
CA ALA A 64 -2.74 1.48 -4.62
C ALA A 64 -3.03 -0.02 -4.52
N GLN A 65 -2.13 -0.88 -5.01
CA GLN A 65 -2.29 -2.33 -4.92
C GLN A 65 -0.95 -3.09 -4.93
N PHE A 66 -0.96 -4.26 -4.32
CA PHE A 66 0.06 -5.28 -4.47
C PHE A 66 -0.48 -6.36 -5.41
N ILE A 67 0.18 -6.56 -6.56
CA ILE A 67 -0.30 -7.46 -7.61
C ILE A 67 0.84 -8.30 -8.21
N ALA A 68 0.58 -9.56 -8.51
CA ALA A 68 1.55 -10.47 -9.12
C ALA A 68 0.92 -11.26 -10.27
N PRO A 69 1.71 -11.60 -11.31
CA PRO A 69 1.32 -12.65 -12.25
C PRO A 69 1.44 -14.02 -11.56
N PHE A 70 0.53 -14.91 -11.90
CA PHE A 70 0.59 -16.32 -11.48
C PHE A 70 0.47 -17.22 -12.71
N ASP A 71 1.31 -18.24 -12.79
CA ASP A 71 1.14 -19.33 -13.74
C ASP A 71 0.02 -20.27 -13.26
N SER A 72 -1.21 -19.78 -13.35
CA SER A 72 -2.41 -20.44 -12.83
C SER A 72 -3.61 -20.23 -13.75
N SER A 73 -4.45 -21.26 -13.89
CA SER A 73 -5.72 -21.16 -14.60
C SER A 73 -6.84 -20.48 -13.79
N CYS A 74 -6.61 -20.24 -12.49
CA CYS A 74 -7.62 -19.67 -11.59
C CYS A 74 -7.63 -18.14 -11.62
N ASP A 75 -6.44 -17.54 -11.55
CA ASP A 75 -6.23 -16.10 -11.65
C ASP A 75 -4.79 -15.87 -12.10
N SER A 76 -4.61 -15.27 -13.26
CA SER A 76 -3.29 -15.08 -13.87
C SER A 76 -2.64 -13.75 -13.47
N TYR A 77 -3.40 -12.81 -12.91
CA TYR A 77 -2.90 -11.50 -12.51
C TYR A 77 -3.69 -10.95 -11.32
N MET A 78 -3.27 -11.34 -10.12
CA MET A 78 -4.11 -11.26 -8.93
C MET A 78 -3.62 -10.19 -7.95
N PRO A 79 -4.44 -9.17 -7.63
CA PRO A 79 -4.15 -8.26 -6.54
C PRO A 79 -4.49 -8.89 -5.19
N THR A 80 -3.60 -8.74 -4.20
CA THR A 80 -3.83 -9.12 -2.81
C THR A 80 -4.30 -7.92 -2.00
N THR A 81 -3.36 -7.22 -1.35
CA THR A 81 -3.64 -6.00 -0.59
C THR A 81 -3.91 -4.87 -1.56
N MET A 82 -5.06 -4.22 -1.39
CA MET A 82 -5.53 -3.08 -2.16
C MET A 82 -5.86 -1.93 -1.21
N MET A 83 -5.76 -0.70 -1.69
CA MET A 83 -6.30 0.47 -1.02
C MET A 83 -7.21 1.19 -1.98
N TRP A 84 -8.46 1.41 -1.58
CA TRP A 84 -9.47 2.01 -2.44
C TRP A 84 -10.43 2.89 -1.65
N MET A 85 -11.09 3.79 -2.37
CA MET A 85 -12.12 4.66 -1.80
C MET A 85 -13.50 4.29 -2.33
N VAL A 86 -14.49 4.40 -1.45
CA VAL A 86 -15.91 4.48 -1.82
C VAL A 86 -16.48 5.67 -1.04
N GLY A 87 -16.94 6.69 -1.75
CA GLY A 87 -17.27 7.99 -1.17
C GLY A 87 -16.02 8.66 -0.60
N SER A 88 -16.13 9.16 0.63
CA SER A 88 -14.99 9.61 1.45
C SER A 88 -14.32 8.47 2.22
N GLN A 89 -14.89 7.27 2.24
CA GLN A 89 -14.41 6.19 3.07
C GLN A 89 -13.22 5.48 2.39
N LEU A 90 -12.12 5.32 3.14
CA LEU A 90 -10.94 4.58 2.70
C LEU A 90 -11.01 3.15 3.21
N PHE A 91 -10.66 2.21 2.35
CA PHE A 91 -10.62 0.79 2.66
C PHE A 91 -9.25 0.20 2.38
N THR A 92 -8.95 -0.89 3.06
CA THR A 92 -7.89 -1.81 2.69
C THR A 92 -8.36 -3.26 2.83
N ARG A 93 -7.57 -4.23 2.39
CA ARG A 93 -7.88 -5.64 2.56
C ARG A 93 -6.63 -6.50 2.69
N THR A 94 -6.81 -7.70 3.24
CA THR A 94 -5.91 -8.83 2.99
C THR A 94 -6.59 -9.83 2.06
N LYS A 95 -5.76 -10.59 1.34
CA LYS A 95 -6.18 -11.75 0.56
C LYS A 95 -5.20 -12.88 0.82
N HIS A 96 -5.72 -14.03 1.24
CA HIS A 96 -4.92 -15.19 1.65
C HIS A 96 -5.54 -16.51 1.19
N GLY A 97 -4.88 -17.63 1.51
CA GLY A 97 -5.19 -18.95 0.97
C GLY A 97 -4.26 -19.29 -0.18
N SER A 98 -4.75 -19.98 -1.21
CA SER A 98 -4.02 -20.18 -2.47
C SER A 98 -4.64 -19.36 -3.60
N VAL A 99 -3.95 -19.24 -4.73
CA VAL A 99 -4.46 -18.54 -5.92
C VAL A 99 -5.80 -19.15 -6.38
N CYS A 100 -6.02 -20.45 -6.20
CA CYS A 100 -7.27 -21.12 -6.56
C CYS A 100 -8.30 -21.22 -5.43
N ASN A 101 -7.94 -20.85 -4.20
CA ASN A 101 -8.84 -20.90 -3.04
C ASN A 101 -8.55 -19.70 -2.13
N GLN A 102 -9.06 -18.55 -2.55
CA GLN A 102 -8.79 -17.25 -1.95
C GLN A 102 -9.82 -16.92 -0.87
N THR A 103 -9.38 -16.29 0.21
CA THR A 103 -10.23 -15.62 1.20
C THR A 103 -9.83 -14.15 1.26
N ILE A 104 -10.82 -13.26 1.25
CA ILE A 104 -10.64 -11.81 1.33
C ILE A 104 -11.21 -11.34 2.66
N VAL A 105 -10.45 -10.49 3.36
CA VAL A 105 -10.91 -9.77 4.54
C VAL A 105 -10.72 -8.28 4.28
N GLU A 106 -11.83 -7.53 4.27
CA GLU A 106 -11.82 -6.09 4.03
C GLU A 106 -11.92 -5.31 5.33
N TYR A 107 -11.23 -4.18 5.38
CA TYR A 107 -11.15 -3.30 6.53
C TYR A 107 -11.56 -1.88 6.11
N PRO A 108 -12.76 -1.41 6.48
CA PRO A 108 -13.05 0.02 6.44
C PRO A 108 -12.16 0.72 7.47
N LEU A 109 -11.48 1.78 7.07
CA LEU A 109 -10.58 2.53 7.95
C LEU A 109 -11.34 3.65 8.66
N ASP A 110 -11.05 3.93 9.92
CA ASP A 110 -11.69 5.03 10.67
C ASP A 110 -11.14 6.41 10.26
N VAL A 111 -11.40 6.79 9.01
CA VAL A 111 -11.01 8.05 8.35
C VAL A 111 -12.03 8.47 7.29
N ASP A 112 -12.15 9.78 7.13
CA ASP A 112 -12.82 10.41 5.99
C ASP A 112 -11.78 11.13 5.14
N VAL A 113 -11.67 10.72 3.88
CA VAL A 113 -10.77 11.35 2.90
C VAL A 113 -11.40 12.63 2.39
N THR A 114 -10.67 13.73 2.52
CA THR A 114 -11.10 15.02 2.00
C THR A 114 -10.54 15.25 0.61
N ALA A 115 -11.41 15.68 -0.31
CA ALA A 115 -10.95 16.11 -1.61
C ALA A 115 -10.26 17.45 -1.51
N GLY A 116 -9.15 17.59 -2.23
CA GLY A 116 -8.41 18.84 -2.28
C GLY A 116 -7.25 18.95 -1.30
N ASP A 117 -7.09 17.97 -0.43
CA ASP A 117 -6.02 17.93 0.55
C ASP A 117 -5.01 16.82 0.21
N TRP A 118 -3.74 17.10 0.49
CA TRP A 118 -2.71 16.07 0.48
C TRP A 118 -2.85 15.18 1.71
N HIS A 119 -3.11 13.90 1.48
CA HIS A 119 -3.12 12.89 2.53
C HIS A 119 -1.90 12.01 2.47
N ARG A 120 -1.48 11.53 3.64
CA ARG A 120 -0.38 10.60 3.79
C ARG A 120 -0.91 9.26 4.27
N VAL A 121 -0.56 8.21 3.54
CA VAL A 121 -0.80 6.83 3.92
C VAL A 121 0.54 6.12 4.13
N ILE A 122 0.67 5.37 5.22
CA ILE A 122 1.77 4.44 5.45
C ILE A 122 1.20 3.05 5.71
N ILE A 123 1.69 2.05 4.99
CA ILE A 123 1.34 0.64 5.19
C ILE A 123 2.56 -0.04 5.84
N GLY A 124 2.35 -0.66 6.99
CA GLY A 124 3.30 -1.56 7.61
C GLY A 124 2.76 -2.98 7.54
N ALA A 125 3.46 -3.89 6.89
CA ALA A 125 2.99 -5.25 6.70
C ALA A 125 4.09 -6.30 6.91
N SER A 126 3.68 -7.45 7.43
CA SER A 126 4.44 -8.71 7.38
C SER A 126 3.65 -9.68 6.51
N TRP A 127 4.21 -10.01 5.34
CA TRP A 127 3.58 -10.86 4.34
C TRP A 127 3.77 -12.33 4.70
N GLN A 128 2.71 -12.98 5.19
CA GLN A 128 2.71 -14.37 5.63
C GLN A 128 1.43 -15.07 5.14
N ALA A 129 1.57 -16.29 4.64
CA ALA A 129 0.43 -17.15 4.31
C ALA A 129 -0.22 -17.76 5.57
N SER A 130 0.48 -17.74 6.70
CA SER A 130 0.01 -18.22 8.01
C SER A 130 -0.45 -17.06 8.91
N THR A 131 -1.02 -17.39 10.08
CA THR A 131 -1.48 -16.45 11.12
C THR A 131 -0.33 -15.80 11.91
N THR A 132 0.79 -15.51 11.25
CA THR A 132 1.97 -14.86 11.86
C THR A 132 2.29 -13.52 11.20
N GLY A 133 1.44 -13.11 10.24
CA GLY A 133 1.52 -11.83 9.57
C GLY A 133 0.86 -10.71 10.37
N PHE A 134 1.02 -9.50 9.86
CA PHE A 134 0.33 -8.32 10.36
C PHE A 134 0.06 -7.32 9.25
N LEU A 135 -0.96 -6.50 9.43
CA LEU A 135 -1.25 -5.35 8.58
C LEU A 135 -1.58 -4.12 9.44
N LYS A 136 -0.83 -3.05 9.24
CA LYS A 136 -0.98 -1.78 9.95
C LYS A 136 -1.09 -0.65 8.96
N VAL A 137 -1.98 0.29 9.22
CA VAL A 137 -2.16 1.47 8.39
C VAL A 137 -2.11 2.72 9.25
N TRP A 138 -1.36 3.70 8.77
CA TRP A 138 -1.41 5.06 9.30
C TRP A 138 -1.93 6.00 8.22
N TYR A 139 -2.84 6.88 8.62
CA TYR A 139 -3.41 7.93 7.79
C TYR A 139 -3.17 9.27 8.48
N ASP A 140 -2.52 10.21 7.80
CA ASP A 140 -2.13 11.53 8.33
C ASP A 140 -1.43 11.47 9.70
N GLY A 141 -0.66 10.39 9.92
CA GLY A 141 0.07 10.13 11.16
C GLY A 141 -0.72 9.36 12.23
N LYS A 142 -2.05 9.35 12.20
CA LYS A 142 -2.91 8.53 13.08
C LYS A 142 -2.82 7.07 12.64
N LYS A 143 -2.66 6.13 13.58
CA LYS A 143 -2.80 4.70 13.28
C LYS A 143 -4.29 4.37 13.19
N VAL A 144 -4.72 3.81 12.06
CA VAL A 144 -6.13 3.56 11.73
C VAL A 144 -6.45 2.08 11.50
N LEU A 145 -5.41 1.23 11.44
CA LEU A 145 -5.51 -0.22 11.46
C LEU A 145 -4.28 -0.82 12.17
N ASP A 146 -4.47 -1.87 12.97
CA ASP A 146 -3.40 -2.63 13.62
C ASP A 146 -3.81 -4.10 13.79
N GLU A 147 -3.92 -4.81 12.67
CA GLU A 147 -4.26 -6.23 12.66
C GLU A 147 -3.00 -7.09 12.83
N GLN A 148 -3.11 -8.11 13.68
CA GLN A 148 -2.01 -8.96 14.12
C GLN A 148 -2.45 -10.43 14.09
N ASP A 149 -1.50 -11.34 13.98
CA ASP A 149 -1.74 -12.79 13.98
C ASP A 149 -2.69 -13.24 12.85
N ILE A 150 -2.61 -12.57 11.70
CA ILE A 150 -3.44 -12.82 10.53
C ILE A 150 -2.62 -13.31 9.33
N PRO A 151 -3.20 -14.12 8.44
CA PRO A 151 -2.65 -14.34 7.11
C PRO A 151 -2.85 -13.09 6.25
N THR A 152 -1.79 -12.67 5.55
CA THR A 152 -1.72 -11.39 4.84
C THR A 152 -1.38 -11.54 3.36
N THR A 153 -1.04 -12.74 2.90
CA THR A 153 -0.79 -13.06 1.49
C THR A 153 -1.15 -14.52 1.19
N VAL A 154 -1.03 -14.90 -0.08
CA VAL A 154 -1.27 -16.28 -0.57
C VAL A 154 -0.06 -17.20 -0.33
N THR A 155 -0.27 -18.51 -0.47
CA THR A 155 0.75 -19.56 -0.27
C THR A 155 1.84 -19.58 -1.33
N GLU A 156 1.55 -19.03 -2.50
CA GLU A 156 2.44 -18.95 -3.65
C GLU A 156 3.56 -17.93 -3.40
N THR A 157 4.70 -18.12 -4.07
CA THR A 157 5.95 -17.41 -3.77
C THR A 157 6.28 -16.29 -4.75
N GLU A 158 5.34 -15.94 -5.63
CA GLU A 158 5.53 -14.92 -6.65
C GLU A 158 5.82 -13.55 -6.05
N GLN A 159 6.66 -12.79 -6.75
CA GLN A 159 7.00 -11.43 -6.34
C GLN A 159 5.90 -10.45 -6.75
N PHE A 160 5.35 -9.77 -5.75
CA PHE A 160 4.34 -8.74 -5.96
C PHE A 160 4.95 -7.42 -6.39
N GLN A 161 4.36 -6.83 -7.42
CA GLN A 161 4.54 -5.43 -7.77
C GLN A 161 3.75 -4.57 -6.80
N PHE A 162 4.32 -3.45 -6.38
CA PHE A 162 3.57 -2.39 -5.73
C PHE A 162 3.22 -1.32 -6.77
N ARG A 163 1.92 -1.13 -7.02
CA ARG A 163 1.41 -0.16 -7.98
C ARG A 163 0.65 0.94 -7.25
N ILE A 164 0.85 2.17 -7.71
CA ILE A 164 0.11 3.35 -7.27
C ILE A 164 -0.47 4.01 -8.52
N GLY A 165 -1.72 4.44 -8.42
CA GLY A 165 -2.42 5.06 -9.54
C GLY A 165 -3.93 4.89 -9.41
N LEU A 166 -4.67 5.70 -10.16
CA LEU A 166 -6.12 5.64 -10.21
C LEU A 166 -6.57 4.45 -11.06
N TYR A 167 -7.02 3.38 -10.41
CA TYR A 167 -7.68 2.24 -11.04
C TYR A 167 -9.17 2.27 -10.70
N ALA A 168 -9.99 2.77 -11.62
CA ALA A 168 -11.45 2.91 -11.48
C ALA A 168 -12.21 1.59 -11.69
N ASN A 169 -11.77 0.52 -11.01
CA ASN A 169 -12.29 -0.83 -11.22
C ASN A 169 -13.78 -0.97 -10.89
N GLY A 170 -14.29 -0.19 -9.94
CA GLY A 170 -15.72 -0.16 -9.61
C GLY A 170 -16.62 0.23 -10.77
N TRP A 171 -16.11 0.93 -11.79
CA TRP A 171 -16.89 1.28 -12.98
C TRP A 171 -17.22 0.04 -13.82
N TYR A 172 -16.29 -0.91 -13.89
CA TYR A 172 -16.47 -2.17 -14.62
C TYR A 172 -17.16 -3.22 -13.75
N ASP A 173 -16.70 -3.37 -12.50
CA ASP A 173 -17.10 -4.42 -11.56
C ASP A 173 -18.49 -4.18 -10.97
N ASP A 174 -18.82 -2.92 -10.62
CA ASP A 174 -20.10 -2.52 -10.03
C ASP A 174 -20.86 -1.59 -10.97
N ARG A 175 -21.51 -2.20 -11.97
CA ARG A 175 -22.36 -1.51 -12.94
C ARG A 175 -23.56 -0.78 -12.32
N THR A 176 -23.84 -0.99 -11.03
CA THR A 176 -24.97 -0.37 -10.34
C THR A 176 -24.61 0.95 -9.67
N ARG A 177 -23.31 1.22 -9.47
CA ARG A 177 -22.78 2.44 -8.83
C ARG A 177 -21.82 3.13 -9.77
N GLN A 178 -22.36 3.75 -10.80
CA GLN A 178 -21.57 4.55 -11.74
C GLN A 178 -21.46 5.98 -11.21
N PRO A 179 -20.26 6.59 -11.29
CA PRO A 179 -20.13 7.98 -10.91
C PRO A 179 -20.74 8.88 -12.01
N PRO A 180 -20.96 10.17 -11.73
CA PRO A 180 -21.34 11.12 -12.78
C PRO A 180 -20.33 11.19 -13.93
N GLU A 181 -20.77 11.63 -15.10
CA GLU A 181 -19.85 11.93 -16.20
C GLU A 181 -18.87 13.03 -15.78
N GLY A 182 -17.58 12.81 -16.03
CA GLY A 182 -16.54 13.77 -15.65
C GLY A 182 -15.12 13.18 -15.72
N ILE A 183 -14.15 14.03 -15.43
CA ILE A 183 -12.74 13.66 -15.28
C ILE A 183 -12.47 13.47 -13.79
N TYR A 184 -11.81 12.37 -13.45
CA TYR A 184 -11.44 12.02 -12.07
C TYR A 184 -9.93 11.98 -11.98
N GLU A 185 -9.38 12.74 -11.05
CA GLU A 185 -7.93 12.93 -10.91
C GLU A 185 -7.50 12.59 -9.48
N VAL A 186 -6.36 11.90 -9.37
CA VAL A 186 -5.69 11.64 -8.10
C VAL A 186 -4.21 11.96 -8.31
N PHE A 187 -3.67 12.80 -7.44
CA PHE A 187 -2.27 13.18 -7.46
C PHE A 187 -1.49 12.36 -6.45
N TYR A 188 -0.25 12.02 -6.80
CA TYR A 188 0.63 11.20 -5.97
C TYR A 188 2.00 11.86 -5.87
N ASP A 189 2.58 11.84 -4.67
CA ASP A 189 3.92 12.36 -4.40
C ASP A 189 4.54 11.58 -3.22
N LYS A 190 5.87 11.64 -3.10
CA LYS A 190 6.69 11.11 -2.01
C LYS A 190 6.40 9.66 -1.67
N ILE A 191 6.52 8.82 -2.68
CA ILE A 191 6.30 7.37 -2.55
C ILE A 191 7.60 6.72 -2.16
N ALA A 192 7.59 5.90 -1.10
CA ALA A 192 8.75 5.09 -0.71
C ALA A 192 8.36 3.71 -0.22
N ILE A 193 9.33 2.80 -0.33
CA ILE A 193 9.33 1.50 0.33
C ILE A 193 10.55 1.48 1.24
N ALA A 194 10.37 1.12 2.51
CA ALA A 194 11.45 1.03 3.49
C ALA A 194 11.13 -0.03 4.53
N THR A 195 12.13 -0.39 5.34
CA THR A 195 11.97 -1.38 6.41
C THR A 195 11.42 -0.79 7.72
N THR A 196 11.29 0.54 7.81
CA THR A 196 10.73 1.23 8.98
C THR A 196 9.73 2.30 8.58
N LYS A 197 8.76 2.57 9.46
CA LYS A 197 7.76 3.64 9.27
C LYS A 197 8.44 5.01 9.06
N ASP A 198 9.43 5.32 9.87
CA ASP A 198 10.06 6.65 9.87
C ASP A 198 10.82 6.93 8.55
N GLU A 199 11.44 5.90 7.96
CA GLU A 199 12.11 6.04 6.66
C GLU A 199 11.13 6.11 5.48
N ALA A 200 10.02 5.38 5.56
CA ALA A 200 8.96 5.44 4.56
C ALA A 200 8.19 6.77 4.63
N SER A 201 8.15 7.41 5.80
CA SER A 201 7.40 8.65 6.02
C SER A 201 7.95 9.81 5.19
N PRO A 202 7.12 10.52 4.41
CA PRO A 202 7.54 11.70 3.66
C PRO A 202 7.94 12.90 4.53
N ASP A 203 7.53 12.95 5.81
CA ASP A 203 7.86 14.04 6.73
C ASP A 203 9.35 14.10 7.09
N THR A 204 10.03 12.95 7.01
CA THR A 204 11.44 12.84 7.38
C THR A 204 12.38 13.14 6.21
N TRP A 205 11.83 13.35 5.00
CA TRP A 205 12.60 13.63 3.80
C TRP A 205 13.03 15.11 3.84
N LYS A 206 14.18 15.37 4.44
CA LYS A 206 14.86 16.66 4.24
C LYS A 206 15.13 16.80 2.73
N ARG A 207 14.90 17.99 2.15
CA ARG A 207 15.37 18.41 0.80
C ARG A 207 16.91 18.36 0.70
N LYS A 208 17.51 17.20 0.91
CA LYS A 208 18.89 16.88 0.62
C LYS A 208 18.84 15.84 -0.49
N PRO A 209 19.81 15.84 -1.42
CA PRO A 209 19.86 14.86 -2.49
C PRO A 209 20.22 13.51 -1.86
N ILE A 210 19.21 12.83 -1.32
CA ILE A 210 19.33 11.44 -0.95
C ILE A 210 19.37 10.72 -2.29
N SER A 211 20.46 10.03 -2.59
CA SER A 211 20.55 9.24 -3.82
C SER A 211 19.48 8.15 -3.77
N CYS A 212 18.28 8.43 -4.29
CA CYS A 212 17.30 7.42 -4.64
C CYS A 212 17.98 6.52 -5.67
N ARG A 213 18.51 5.39 -5.23
CA ARG A 213 19.12 4.43 -6.16
C ARG A 213 17.98 3.67 -6.81
N ARG A 214 17.99 3.67 -8.14
CA ARG A 214 17.25 2.72 -8.96
C ARG A 214 17.57 1.31 -8.46
N LEU A 215 16.55 0.48 -8.23
CA LEU A 215 16.76 -0.96 -8.10
C LEU A 215 17.19 -1.47 -9.47
N THR A 216 18.49 -1.48 -9.75
CA THR A 216 19.01 -2.23 -10.89
C THR A 216 18.81 -3.70 -10.59
N ARG A 217 17.99 -4.37 -11.40
CA ARG A 217 17.83 -5.83 -11.41
C ARG A 217 19.17 -6.54 -11.50
#